data_AF-A0A6V8QQG4-F1
#
_entry.id   AF-A0A6V8QQG4-F1
#
_cell.length_a   1.000
_cell.length_b   1.000
_cell.length_c   1.000
_cell.angle_alpha   90.00
_cell.angle_beta   90.00
_cell.angle_gamma   90.00
#
_symmetry.space_group_name_H-M   'P 1'
#
loop_
_entity.id
_entity.type
_entity.pdbx_description
1 polymer ?
#
loop_
_entity_poly.entity_id
_entity_poly.type
_entity_poly.pdbx_seq_one_letter_code
_entity_poly.pdbx_strand_id
1 'polypeptide(L)'
;MASPLPSPPSPGGKAVASTTGSSAGPDPILRNALRYTISPREYAALHKYVLSKSRALRRATPSPSSVEKALQPRKGGDDYNAKAVRHSLRVFTATWIGMKAWDAIMRRLGNKEPGGSGQKKPFYKSPALRLSLSLSTILFLYRVLFRFLTRLRAHLLDPQAEPFRLRNPRTTATLTSPFAPAIGASLAGLALGAYPSSQMRVSIGIYAMFRALEFGWNVCEKEGMIWGIKNGKNRERPWWFGSWMLQPFAFGQLLHAAVFDPDCFPTSFGDWIFKHSATYLPPRPENYPTALKWPNPSQILENIAEMARLNWPPNISPILFPNKEVLPPSLAGVSPLSSQAHPLITSLSCATLHPTDPSCLRTYLTFWLNSFPTMTRFFLIFYSALTIVPKFRNLYHFPFSTIQRMISQVLRLSTFATGAISTAWASLCFFQQYLPRHVLATQRIFLGGFFAGMWAWVERRHGRSVFLYSARASVDSLWKVGVKRRWWKAMKGGDVWVFVLALMISGVVYERDARAIREGQWRKGISWLRGEGWKDWAMEEDGEEEEKEEREKDD
;
A
#
# COMPACT_ATOMS: atom_id res chain seq x y z
N MET A 1 36.00 2.89 -88.42
CA MET A 1 37.46 2.82 -88.16
C MET A 1 37.74 3.73 -86.99
N ALA A 2 37.79 3.20 -85.77
CA ALA A 2 38.95 2.57 -85.14
C ALA A 2 39.62 3.60 -84.19
N SER A 3 39.52 3.30 -82.89
CA SER A 3 40.09 4.04 -81.77
C SER A 3 41.61 4.21 -81.86
N PRO A 4 42.19 5.05 -81.01
CA PRO A 4 43.25 4.55 -80.15
C PRO A 4 43.08 4.90 -78.67
N LEU A 5 43.66 4.01 -77.87
CA LEU A 5 43.75 3.89 -76.41
C LEU A 5 45.11 4.50 -75.93
N PRO A 6 45.54 4.45 -74.64
CA PRO A 6 45.80 5.63 -73.79
C PRO A 6 47.26 5.76 -73.27
N SER A 7 47.46 6.64 -72.27
CA SER A 7 48.53 6.74 -71.22
C SER A 7 49.54 7.90 -71.33
N PRO A 8 50.26 8.36 -70.26
CA PRO A 8 50.14 8.22 -68.79
C PRO A 8 50.16 9.59 -68.00
N PRO A 9 50.16 9.62 -66.64
CA PRO A 9 49.94 10.86 -65.85
C PRO A 9 51.19 11.44 -65.15
N SER A 10 51.10 12.73 -64.75
CA SER A 10 51.69 13.44 -63.56
C SER A 10 52.28 14.82 -63.90
N PRO A 11 52.58 15.72 -62.93
CA PRO A 11 51.81 16.12 -61.75
C PRO A 11 51.78 17.66 -61.54
N GLY A 12 50.94 18.13 -60.62
CA GLY A 12 51.26 19.31 -59.80
C GLY A 12 50.63 20.65 -60.22
N GLY A 13 49.68 21.11 -59.40
CA GLY A 13 49.11 22.46 -59.53
C GLY A 13 48.02 22.73 -58.50
N LYS A 14 48.45 22.95 -57.26
CA LYS A 14 47.67 23.27 -56.04
C LYS A 14 46.34 24.00 -56.29
N ALA A 15 45.23 23.31 -56.03
CA ALA A 15 43.93 23.92 -55.80
C ALA A 15 43.89 24.51 -54.37
N VAL A 16 43.74 25.83 -54.28
CA VAL A 16 43.31 26.50 -53.06
C VAL A 16 41.83 26.17 -52.87
N ALA A 17 41.55 25.12 -52.11
CA ALA A 17 40.21 24.81 -51.65
C ALA A 17 39.86 25.77 -50.51
N SER A 18 38.98 26.71 -50.80
CA SER A 18 38.22 27.48 -49.81
C SER A 18 37.47 26.52 -48.89
N THR A 19 37.96 26.37 -47.67
CA THR A 19 37.26 25.68 -46.58
C THR A 19 36.08 26.52 -46.14
N THR A 20 34.93 26.33 -46.80
CA THR A 20 33.64 26.70 -46.23
C THR A 20 33.40 25.81 -45.00
N GLY A 21 33.67 26.37 -43.82
CA GLY A 21 33.37 25.74 -42.54
C GLY A 21 31.86 25.52 -42.42
N SER A 22 31.40 24.33 -42.76
CA SER A 22 30.09 23.84 -42.34
C SER A 22 30.10 23.77 -40.81
N SER A 23 29.26 24.57 -40.17
CA SER A 23 28.95 24.45 -38.74
C SER A 23 28.47 23.02 -38.47
N ALA A 24 29.38 22.15 -37.99
CA ALA A 24 29.03 20.81 -37.58
C ALA A 24 28.06 20.92 -36.40
N GLY A 25 26.77 20.67 -36.67
CA GLY A 25 25.80 20.45 -35.62
C GLY A 25 26.28 19.32 -34.69
N PRO A 26 25.79 19.26 -33.44
CA PRO A 26 26.16 18.18 -32.52
C PRO A 26 25.89 16.82 -33.18
N ASP A 27 26.85 15.90 -33.02
CA ASP A 27 26.78 14.52 -33.52
C ASP A 27 25.36 13.95 -33.29
N PRO A 28 24.69 13.40 -34.32
CA PRO A 28 23.33 12.87 -34.20
C PRO A 28 23.17 11.82 -33.09
N ILE A 29 24.21 11.04 -32.81
CA ILE A 29 24.21 10.04 -31.73
C ILE A 29 24.20 10.75 -30.38
N LEU A 30 25.09 11.73 -30.19
CA LEU A 30 25.15 12.53 -28.97
C LEU A 30 23.86 13.33 -28.75
N ARG A 31 23.29 13.91 -29.81
CA ARG A 31 22.01 14.63 -29.76
C ARG A 31 20.88 13.72 -29.29
N ASN A 32 20.78 12.51 -29.84
CA ASN A 32 19.78 11.54 -29.40
C ASN A 32 20.03 11.09 -27.96
N ALA A 33 21.27 10.76 -27.59
CA ALA A 33 21.63 10.40 -26.23
C ALA A 33 21.24 11.49 -25.21
N LEU A 34 21.55 12.76 -25.50
CA LEU A 34 21.18 13.89 -24.66
C LEU A 34 19.65 14.08 -24.58
N ARG A 35 18.93 13.90 -25.69
CA ARG A 35 17.47 14.00 -25.74
C ARG A 35 16.77 12.96 -24.86
N TYR A 36 17.31 11.74 -24.79
CA TYR A 36 16.75 10.64 -24.00
C TYR A 36 17.22 10.64 -22.53
N THR A 37 18.29 11.37 -22.18
CA THR A 37 18.86 11.36 -20.83
C THR A 37 18.58 12.64 -20.03
N ILE A 38 18.64 13.81 -20.66
CA ILE A 38 18.62 15.12 -19.97
C ILE A 38 17.48 16.00 -20.51
N SER A 39 16.79 16.73 -19.63
CA SER A 39 15.86 17.79 -20.04
C SER A 39 16.57 19.14 -20.23
N PRO A 40 16.03 20.04 -21.07
CA PRO A 40 16.59 21.38 -21.24
C PRO A 40 16.74 22.14 -19.91
N ARG A 41 15.79 21.97 -18.99
CA ARG A 41 15.83 22.58 -17.64
C ARG A 41 16.94 22.01 -16.76
N GLU A 42 17.14 20.69 -16.78
CA GLU A 42 18.24 20.04 -16.06
C GLU A 42 19.59 20.43 -16.65
N TYR A 43 19.69 20.54 -17.98
CA TYR A 43 20.89 21.04 -18.62
C TYR A 43 21.20 22.46 -18.18
N ALA A 44 20.20 23.35 -18.12
CA ALA A 44 20.39 24.72 -17.63
C ALA A 44 20.86 24.77 -16.17
N ALA A 45 20.35 23.88 -15.31
CA ALA A 45 20.79 23.76 -13.91
C ALA A 45 22.22 23.21 -13.80
N LEU A 46 22.54 22.15 -14.55
CA LEU A 46 23.90 21.59 -14.64
C LEU A 46 24.88 22.62 -15.18
N HIS A 47 24.50 23.38 -16.20
CA HIS A 47 25.29 24.47 -16.76
C HIS A 47 25.58 25.54 -15.69
N LYS A 48 24.59 25.98 -14.91
CA LYS A 48 24.80 26.89 -13.77
C LYS A 48 25.76 26.31 -12.72
N TYR A 49 25.62 25.02 -12.39
CA TYR A 49 26.49 24.36 -11.41
C TYR A 49 27.94 24.23 -11.92
N VAL A 50 28.13 23.82 -13.18
CA VAL A 50 29.45 23.71 -13.79
C VAL A 50 30.14 25.07 -13.85
N LEU A 51 29.41 26.12 -14.22
CA LEU A 51 29.91 27.50 -14.19
C LEU A 51 30.32 27.96 -12.79
N SER A 52 29.64 27.48 -11.74
CA SER A 52 29.98 27.83 -10.36
C SER A 52 31.25 27.12 -9.85
N LYS A 53 31.60 25.96 -10.42
CA LYS A 53 32.71 25.10 -9.95
C LYS A 53 33.99 25.28 -10.76
N SER A 54 33.95 25.70 -12.03
CA SER A 54 35.17 25.83 -12.83
C SER A 54 35.08 26.88 -13.94
N ARG A 55 36.14 27.70 -14.04
CA ARG A 55 36.30 28.71 -15.11
C ARG A 55 36.72 28.10 -16.45
N ALA A 56 37.37 26.93 -16.44
CA ALA A 56 37.84 26.24 -17.65
C ALA A 56 36.70 25.64 -18.49
N LEU A 57 35.69 25.03 -17.85
CA LEU A 57 34.52 24.48 -18.55
C LEU A 57 33.56 25.55 -19.09
N ARG A 58 33.69 26.80 -18.64
CA ARG A 58 32.89 27.94 -19.13
C ARG A 58 33.08 28.23 -20.62
N ARG A 59 34.25 27.89 -21.18
CA ARG A 59 34.57 28.12 -22.61
C ARG A 59 34.15 26.97 -23.53
N ALA A 60 33.92 25.78 -22.98
CA ALA A 60 33.64 24.56 -23.75
C ALA A 60 32.19 24.06 -23.64
N THR A 61 31.37 24.66 -22.77
CA THR A 61 29.98 24.24 -22.55
C THR A 61 29.01 25.02 -23.46
N PRO A 62 28.17 24.33 -24.26
CA PRO A 62 27.20 25.01 -25.11
C PRO A 62 26.12 25.74 -24.29
N SER A 63 25.60 26.84 -24.84
CA SER A 63 24.59 27.64 -24.13
C SER A 63 23.28 26.86 -23.94
N PRO A 64 22.53 27.08 -22.83
CA PRO A 64 21.26 26.39 -22.60
C PRO A 64 20.23 26.58 -23.72
N SER A 65 20.19 27.76 -24.34
CA SER A 65 19.31 28.06 -25.47
C SER A 65 19.70 27.33 -26.75
N SER A 66 21.01 27.13 -26.99
CA SER A 66 21.51 26.32 -28.11
C SER A 66 21.15 24.85 -27.93
N VAL A 67 21.33 24.32 -26.71
CA VAL A 67 20.95 22.94 -26.38
C VAL A 67 19.44 22.74 -26.43
N GLU A 68 18.65 23.70 -25.97
CA GLU A 68 17.18 23.63 -26.08
C GLU A 68 16.73 23.52 -27.54
N LYS A 69 17.26 24.37 -28.42
CA LYS A 69 17.00 24.29 -29.88
C LYS A 69 17.48 22.97 -30.47
N ALA A 70 18.64 22.46 -30.05
CA ALA A 70 19.16 21.17 -30.51
C ALA A 70 18.32 19.98 -30.03
N LEU A 71 17.72 20.06 -28.84
CA LEU A 71 16.92 19.00 -28.25
C LEU A 71 15.45 19.01 -28.71
N GLN A 72 15.00 20.06 -29.40
CA GLN A 72 13.66 20.10 -29.99
C GLN A 72 13.46 18.93 -30.97
N PRO A 73 12.26 18.33 -30.98
CA PRO A 73 11.93 17.30 -31.96
C PRO A 73 12.01 17.88 -33.38
N ARG A 74 12.34 17.03 -34.36
CA ARG A 74 12.21 17.40 -35.78
C ARG A 74 10.76 17.83 -36.07
N LYS A 75 10.58 18.77 -37.01
CA LYS A 75 9.26 19.28 -37.43
C LYS A 75 8.32 18.09 -37.71
N GLY A 76 7.22 17.96 -36.95
CA GLY A 76 6.26 16.84 -37.01
C GLY A 76 6.53 15.64 -36.08
N GLY A 77 7.63 15.64 -35.32
CA GLY A 77 7.97 14.60 -34.34
C GLY A 77 7.49 14.93 -32.93
N ASP A 78 7.00 13.93 -32.19
CA ASP A 78 6.64 14.07 -30.78
C ASP A 78 7.83 13.72 -29.86
N ASP A 79 7.92 14.37 -28.71
CA ASP A 79 8.91 14.14 -27.66
C ASP A 79 8.47 13.14 -26.59
N TYR A 80 7.28 12.53 -26.74
CA TYR A 80 6.72 11.58 -25.77
C TYR A 80 7.65 10.43 -25.40
N ASN A 81 8.27 9.74 -26.38
CA ASN A 81 9.15 8.60 -26.09
C ASN A 81 10.38 9.03 -25.28
N ALA A 82 10.99 10.17 -25.65
CA ALA A 82 12.10 10.74 -24.91
C ALA A 82 11.69 11.23 -23.52
N LYS A 83 10.48 11.77 -23.36
CA LYS A 83 9.90 12.08 -22.03
C LYS A 83 9.71 10.81 -21.21
N ALA A 84 9.16 9.73 -21.79
CA ALA A 84 8.95 8.45 -21.10
C ALA A 84 10.27 7.88 -20.55
N VAL A 85 11.33 7.83 -21.36
CA VAL A 85 12.66 7.37 -20.94
C VAL A 85 13.27 8.26 -19.85
N ARG A 86 13.19 9.59 -20.00
CA ARG A 86 13.72 10.51 -18.97
C ARG A 86 12.98 10.36 -17.64
N HIS A 87 11.66 10.23 -17.66
CA HIS A 87 10.88 10.03 -16.45
C HIS A 87 11.13 8.67 -15.80
N SER A 88 11.25 7.58 -16.57
CA SER A 88 11.62 6.28 -16.00
C SER A 88 13.02 6.30 -15.40
N LEU A 89 13.99 6.99 -16.02
CA LEU A 89 15.33 7.15 -15.44
C LEU A 89 15.31 7.94 -14.13
N ARG A 90 14.49 9.00 -14.04
CA ARG A 90 14.29 9.75 -12.78
C ARG A 90 13.65 8.92 -11.69
N VAL A 91 12.63 8.11 -12.03
CA VAL A 91 12.03 7.18 -11.06
C VAL A 91 13.08 6.19 -10.57
N PHE A 92 13.87 5.64 -11.48
CA PHE A 92 14.95 4.73 -11.12
C PHE A 92 15.93 5.37 -10.14
N THR A 93 16.45 6.56 -10.44
CA THR A 93 17.43 7.24 -9.56
C THR A 93 16.80 7.68 -8.23
N ALA A 94 15.58 8.24 -8.25
CA ALA A 94 14.88 8.69 -7.07
C ALA A 94 14.53 7.53 -6.13
N THR A 95 13.99 6.42 -6.65
CA THR A 95 13.70 5.23 -5.86
C THR A 95 14.97 4.61 -5.29
N TRP A 96 16.06 4.59 -6.06
CA TRP A 96 17.31 3.98 -5.60
C TRP A 96 17.95 4.81 -4.47
N ILE A 97 18.02 6.14 -4.63
CA ILE A 97 18.50 7.04 -3.57
C ILE A 97 17.58 6.95 -2.35
N GLY A 98 16.27 6.95 -2.54
CA GLY A 98 15.27 6.83 -1.48
C GLY A 98 15.45 5.53 -0.66
N MET A 99 15.66 4.40 -1.34
CA MET A 99 15.90 3.13 -0.65
C MET A 99 17.22 3.12 0.13
N LYS A 100 18.30 3.69 -0.44
CA LYS A 100 19.57 3.82 0.30
C LYS A 100 19.45 4.74 1.52
N ALA A 101 18.71 5.83 1.39
CA ALA A 101 18.43 6.74 2.51
C ALA A 101 17.60 6.03 3.59
N TRP A 102 16.60 5.25 3.18
CA TRP A 102 15.80 4.44 4.09
C TRP A 102 16.64 3.40 4.84
N ASP A 103 17.49 2.66 4.14
CA ASP A 103 18.41 1.69 4.75
C ASP A 103 19.36 2.38 5.75
N ALA A 104 19.86 3.58 5.43
CA ALA A 104 20.73 4.34 6.32
C ALA A 104 19.99 4.84 7.58
N ILE A 105 18.73 5.26 7.44
CA ILE A 105 17.87 5.69 8.55
C ILE A 105 17.54 4.49 9.46
N MET A 106 17.14 3.36 8.89
CA MET A 106 16.83 2.14 9.65
C MET A 106 18.05 1.62 10.43
N ARG A 107 19.25 1.71 9.84
CA ARG A 107 20.51 1.39 10.55
C ARG A 107 20.79 2.32 11.72
N ARG A 108 20.45 3.62 11.61
CA ARG A 108 20.61 4.60 12.69
C ARG A 108 19.57 4.45 13.80
N LEU A 109 18.38 3.95 13.47
CA LEU A 109 17.28 3.72 14.42
C LEU A 109 17.40 2.40 15.20
N GLY A 110 18.53 1.68 15.11
CA GLY A 110 18.79 0.48 15.91
C GLY A 110 18.01 -0.77 15.47
N ASN A 111 17.19 -0.68 14.42
CA ASN A 111 16.58 -1.86 13.80
C ASN A 111 17.65 -2.61 13.00
N LYS A 112 18.33 -3.55 13.66
CA LYS A 112 18.98 -4.67 12.99
C LYS A 112 17.89 -5.46 12.28
N GLU A 113 17.86 -5.43 10.94
CA GLU A 113 17.06 -6.41 10.20
C GLU A 113 17.43 -7.83 10.66
N PRO A 114 16.46 -8.75 10.85
CA PRO A 114 16.73 -10.12 11.30
C PRO A 114 17.26 -11.01 10.15
N GLY A 115 18.22 -10.51 9.38
CA GLY A 115 18.83 -11.27 8.28
C GLY A 115 20.02 -10.56 7.65
N GLY A 116 21.21 -10.70 8.23
CA GLY A 116 22.41 -10.14 7.61
C GLY A 116 23.71 -10.37 8.35
N SER A 117 24.05 -11.61 8.65
CA SER A 117 25.45 -12.01 8.79
C SER A 117 26.19 -11.69 7.47
N GLY A 118 27.14 -10.75 7.53
CA GLY A 118 28.46 -10.84 6.90
C GLY A 118 28.66 -11.04 5.39
N GLN A 119 27.65 -11.20 4.52
CA GLN A 119 27.90 -11.42 3.07
C GLN A 119 27.37 -10.29 2.20
N LYS A 120 28.29 -9.57 1.54
CA LYS A 120 27.99 -8.58 0.49
C LYS A 120 27.30 -9.30 -0.67
N LYS A 121 25.97 -9.18 -0.78
CA LYS A 121 25.22 -9.67 -1.94
C LYS A 121 25.74 -8.94 -3.21
N PRO A 122 25.88 -9.63 -4.35
CA PRO A 122 26.31 -8.99 -5.58
C PRO A 122 25.30 -7.90 -5.99
N PHE A 123 25.81 -6.85 -6.62
CA PHE A 123 25.08 -5.61 -6.90
C PHE A 123 23.71 -5.82 -7.60
N TYR A 124 23.62 -6.75 -8.55
CA TYR A 124 22.39 -7.10 -9.29
C TYR A 124 21.35 -7.88 -8.45
N LYS A 125 21.74 -8.41 -7.29
CA LYS A 125 20.82 -9.03 -6.31
C LYS A 125 20.38 -8.06 -5.22
N SER A 126 20.77 -6.78 -5.29
CA SER A 126 20.36 -5.80 -4.29
C SER A 126 18.85 -5.50 -4.41
N PRO A 127 18.09 -5.57 -3.29
CA PRO A 127 16.65 -5.25 -3.29
C PRO A 127 16.36 -3.83 -3.78
N ALA A 128 17.21 -2.87 -3.43
CA ALA A 128 17.09 -1.47 -3.85
C ALA A 128 17.16 -1.31 -5.38
N LEU A 129 18.11 -1.97 -6.04
CA LEU A 129 18.23 -1.92 -7.49
C LEU A 129 17.04 -2.60 -8.17
N ARG A 130 16.62 -3.76 -7.66
CA ARG A 130 15.47 -4.50 -8.23
C ARG A 130 14.16 -3.76 -8.08
N LEU A 131 13.93 -3.10 -6.94
CA LEU A 131 12.74 -2.28 -6.73
C LEU A 131 12.75 -1.09 -7.70
N SER A 132 13.87 -0.37 -7.76
CA SER A 132 14.03 0.80 -8.62
C SER A 132 13.86 0.43 -10.10
N LEU A 133 14.46 -0.67 -10.53
CA LEU A 133 14.32 -1.22 -11.88
C LEU A 133 12.87 -1.64 -12.16
N SER A 134 12.19 -2.29 -11.21
CA SER A 134 10.81 -2.70 -11.38
C SER A 134 9.89 -1.49 -11.57
N LEU A 135 9.97 -0.46 -10.71
CA LEU A 135 9.12 0.72 -10.80
C LEU A 135 9.40 1.55 -12.05
N SER A 136 10.68 1.71 -12.43
CA SER A 136 11.03 2.42 -13.67
C SER A 136 10.54 1.67 -14.91
N THR A 137 10.62 0.34 -14.91
CA THR A 137 10.15 -0.50 -16.01
C THR A 137 8.63 -0.48 -16.09
N ILE A 138 7.91 -0.54 -14.97
CA ILE A 138 6.45 -0.38 -14.92
C ILE A 138 6.06 0.95 -15.56
N LEU A 139 6.64 2.08 -15.13
CA LEU A 139 6.32 3.39 -15.69
C LEU A 139 6.59 3.47 -17.20
N PHE A 140 7.75 2.99 -17.63
CA PHE A 140 8.14 3.00 -19.04
C PHE A 140 7.19 2.16 -19.90
N LEU A 141 6.99 0.90 -19.52
CA LEU A 141 6.10 -0.01 -20.24
C LEU A 141 4.66 0.49 -20.24
N TYR A 142 4.17 1.02 -19.11
CA TYR A 142 2.81 1.54 -19.03
C TYR A 142 2.60 2.66 -20.04
N ARG A 143 3.52 3.63 -20.12
CA ARG A 143 3.44 4.75 -21.08
C ARG A 143 3.52 4.29 -22.53
N VAL A 144 4.47 3.40 -22.84
CA VAL A 144 4.66 2.90 -24.21
C VAL A 144 3.44 2.09 -24.66
N LEU A 145 2.95 1.17 -23.82
CA LEU A 145 1.78 0.33 -24.10
C LEU A 145 0.51 1.19 -24.21
N PHE A 146 0.28 2.10 -23.27
CA PHE A 146 -0.87 2.99 -23.29
C PHE A 146 -0.91 3.80 -24.59
N ARG A 147 0.20 4.47 -24.95
CA ARG A 147 0.29 5.23 -26.19
C ARG A 147 0.13 4.37 -27.43
N PHE A 148 0.76 3.19 -27.46
CA PHE A 148 0.65 2.26 -28.58
C PHE A 148 -0.81 1.86 -28.80
N LEU A 149 -1.52 1.48 -27.73
CA LEU A 149 -2.91 1.07 -27.79
C LEU A 149 -3.86 2.24 -28.13
N THR A 150 -3.60 3.44 -27.62
CA THR A 150 -4.37 4.64 -28.00
C THR A 150 -4.21 4.96 -29.48
N ARG A 151 -3.00 4.84 -30.03
CA ARG A 151 -2.75 5.02 -31.47
C ARG A 151 -3.35 3.90 -32.31
N LEU A 152 -3.22 2.66 -31.86
CA LEU A 152 -3.84 1.51 -32.52
C LEU A 152 -5.36 1.69 -32.59
N ARG A 153 -5.99 2.10 -31.48
CA ARG A 153 -7.42 2.43 -31.44
C ARG A 153 -7.77 3.53 -32.46
N ALA A 154 -7.01 4.62 -32.49
CA ALA A 154 -7.24 5.71 -33.45
C ALA A 154 -7.14 5.22 -34.91
N HIS A 155 -6.14 4.40 -35.24
CA HIS A 155 -5.98 3.84 -36.58
C HIS A 155 -7.08 2.84 -36.94
N LEU A 156 -7.60 2.06 -35.98
CA LEU A 156 -8.69 1.12 -36.21
C LEU A 156 -10.06 1.81 -36.37
N LEU A 157 -10.22 3.01 -35.80
CA LEU A 157 -11.40 3.85 -35.97
C LEU A 157 -11.39 4.65 -37.28
N ASP A 158 -10.24 4.75 -37.95
CA ASP A 158 -10.11 5.37 -39.27
C ASP A 158 -11.03 4.66 -40.28
N PRO A 159 -11.78 5.39 -41.14
CA PRO A 159 -12.53 4.82 -42.24
C PRO A 159 -11.73 3.82 -43.09
N GLN A 160 -10.44 4.05 -43.30
CA GLN A 160 -9.56 3.16 -44.09
C GLN A 160 -9.43 1.74 -43.49
N ALA A 161 -9.66 1.57 -42.19
CA ALA A 161 -9.56 0.29 -41.50
C ALA A 161 -10.86 -0.54 -41.52
N GLU A 162 -11.92 -0.07 -42.20
CA GLU A 162 -13.21 -0.76 -42.27
C GLU A 162 -13.14 -2.25 -42.72
N PRO A 163 -12.35 -2.62 -43.76
CA PRO A 163 -12.26 -4.02 -44.17
C PRO A 163 -11.72 -4.94 -43.08
N PHE A 164 -10.83 -4.44 -42.21
CA PHE A 164 -10.31 -5.18 -41.06
C PHE A 164 -11.39 -5.37 -39.98
N ARG A 165 -12.22 -4.34 -39.76
CA ARG A 165 -13.31 -4.38 -38.77
C ARG A 165 -14.37 -5.42 -39.10
N LEU A 166 -14.75 -5.48 -40.38
CA LEU A 166 -15.72 -6.47 -40.87
C LEU A 166 -15.17 -7.90 -40.81
N ARG A 167 -13.88 -8.08 -41.11
CA ARG A 167 -13.23 -9.40 -41.07
C ARG A 167 -13.10 -9.96 -39.65
N ASN A 168 -12.86 -9.11 -38.64
CA ASN A 168 -12.65 -9.55 -37.26
C ASN A 168 -13.50 -8.74 -36.25
N PRO A 169 -14.80 -9.04 -36.09
CA PRO A 169 -15.69 -8.22 -35.29
C PRO A 169 -15.33 -8.23 -33.80
N ARG A 170 -14.95 -9.39 -33.25
CA ARG A 170 -14.64 -9.54 -31.82
C ARG A 170 -13.35 -8.81 -31.41
N THR A 171 -12.28 -8.98 -32.18
CA THR A 171 -10.99 -8.32 -31.88
C THR A 171 -11.06 -6.81 -32.10
N THR A 172 -11.83 -6.38 -33.11
CA THR A 172 -12.11 -4.96 -33.32
C THR A 172 -12.84 -4.39 -32.11
N ALA A 173 -13.93 -5.01 -31.66
CA ALA A 173 -14.71 -4.54 -30.53
C ALA A 173 -13.87 -4.40 -29.25
N THR A 174 -12.94 -5.34 -28.99
CA THR A 174 -12.05 -5.25 -27.83
C THR A 174 -11.00 -4.16 -27.97
N LEU A 175 -10.41 -3.97 -29.16
CA LEU A 175 -9.35 -2.98 -29.40
C LEU A 175 -9.87 -1.55 -29.60
N THR A 176 -11.11 -1.38 -30.07
CA THR A 176 -11.74 -0.05 -30.23
C THR A 176 -12.43 0.44 -28.96
N SER A 177 -12.60 -0.42 -27.96
CA SER A 177 -13.15 -0.06 -26.65
C SER A 177 -12.36 1.09 -26.02
N PRO A 178 -13.03 2.10 -25.41
CA PRO A 178 -12.35 3.21 -24.74
C PRO A 178 -11.44 2.74 -23.60
N PHE A 179 -11.74 1.58 -22.99
CA PHE A 179 -10.96 1.03 -21.89
C PHE A 179 -9.77 0.19 -22.33
N ALA A 180 -9.65 -0.16 -23.62
CA ALA A 180 -8.61 -1.05 -24.13
C ALA A 180 -7.18 -0.54 -23.84
N PRO A 181 -6.86 0.76 -24.01
CA PRO A 181 -5.54 1.28 -23.68
C PRO A 181 -5.18 1.14 -22.20
N ALA A 182 -6.12 1.46 -21.30
CA ALA A 182 -5.92 1.34 -19.86
C ALA A 182 -5.74 -0.12 -19.41
N ILE A 183 -6.55 -1.04 -19.96
CA ILE A 183 -6.46 -2.48 -19.67
C ILE A 183 -5.13 -3.04 -20.19
N GLY A 184 -4.75 -2.77 -21.44
CA GLY A 184 -3.50 -3.30 -21.98
C GLY A 184 -2.26 -2.69 -21.35
N ALA A 185 -2.29 -1.41 -20.97
CA ALA A 185 -1.20 -0.77 -20.23
C ALA A 185 -1.01 -1.37 -18.82
N SER A 186 -2.06 -1.92 -18.20
CA SER A 186 -1.96 -2.56 -16.88
C SER A 186 -1.02 -3.77 -16.85
N LEU A 187 -0.78 -4.42 -18.01
CA LEU A 187 0.19 -5.52 -18.15
C LEU A 187 1.63 -5.06 -17.84
N ALA A 188 1.92 -3.76 -17.89
CA ALA A 188 3.18 -3.22 -17.38
C ALA A 188 3.43 -3.58 -15.91
N GLY A 189 2.36 -3.83 -15.12
CA GLY A 189 2.44 -4.30 -13.74
C GLY A 189 3.15 -5.64 -13.58
N LEU A 190 3.27 -6.46 -14.64
CA LEU A 190 4.06 -7.71 -14.61
C LEU A 190 5.54 -7.46 -14.29
N ALA A 191 6.06 -6.26 -14.60
CA ALA A 191 7.42 -5.87 -14.26
C ALA A 191 7.66 -5.78 -12.74
N LEU A 192 6.61 -5.76 -11.91
CA LEU A 192 6.73 -5.93 -10.45
C LEU A 192 7.34 -7.30 -10.08
N GLY A 193 7.21 -8.31 -10.96
CA GLY A 193 7.84 -9.62 -10.79
C GLY A 193 9.37 -9.58 -10.75
N ALA A 194 10.01 -8.53 -11.27
CA ALA A 194 11.46 -8.34 -11.17
C ALA A 194 11.91 -8.07 -9.72
N TYR A 195 11.02 -7.53 -8.88
CA TYR A 195 11.26 -7.38 -7.46
C TYR A 195 11.06 -8.73 -6.76
N PRO A 196 11.99 -9.18 -5.87
CA PRO A 196 11.89 -10.47 -5.20
C PRO A 196 10.57 -10.63 -4.45
N SER A 197 10.11 -11.89 -4.31
CA SER A 197 8.93 -12.24 -3.52
C SER A 197 9.19 -11.99 -2.05
N SER A 198 8.95 -10.74 -1.62
CA SER A 198 9.03 -10.29 -0.24
C SER A 198 7.66 -9.82 0.23
N GLN A 199 7.48 -9.71 1.56
CA GLN A 199 6.25 -9.17 2.16
C GLN A 199 5.91 -7.76 1.64
N MET A 200 6.91 -6.97 1.24
CA MET A 200 6.69 -5.65 0.64
C MET A 200 5.96 -5.74 -0.70
N ARG A 201 6.28 -6.73 -1.54
CA ARG A 201 5.62 -6.91 -2.85
C ARG A 201 4.13 -7.23 -2.68
N VAL A 202 3.83 -8.14 -1.75
CA VAL A 202 2.46 -8.49 -1.34
C VAL A 202 1.74 -7.27 -0.79
N SER A 203 2.39 -6.51 0.10
CA SER A 203 1.81 -5.30 0.70
C SER A 203 1.49 -4.22 -0.34
N ILE A 204 2.35 -4.03 -1.34
CA ILE A 204 2.12 -3.11 -2.46
C ILE A 204 0.91 -3.57 -3.29
N GLY A 205 0.84 -4.87 -3.62
CA GLY A 205 -0.29 -5.44 -4.37
C GLY A 205 -1.62 -5.27 -3.64
N ILE A 206 -1.67 -5.64 -2.36
CA ILE A 206 -2.88 -5.49 -1.51
C ILE A 206 -3.25 -4.01 -1.36
N TYR A 207 -2.27 -3.13 -1.13
CA TYR A 207 -2.52 -1.69 -1.04
C TYR A 207 -3.11 -1.13 -2.34
N ALA A 208 -2.48 -1.43 -3.48
CA ALA A 208 -2.96 -1.00 -4.79
C ALA A 208 -4.37 -1.53 -5.06
N MET A 209 -4.65 -2.79 -4.73
CA MET A 209 -5.96 -3.40 -4.91
C MET A 209 -7.05 -2.70 -4.08
N PHE A 210 -6.80 -2.45 -2.80
CA PHE A 210 -7.76 -1.73 -1.94
C PHE A 210 -8.07 -0.33 -2.45
N ARG A 211 -7.06 0.35 -3.00
CA ARG A 211 -7.24 1.67 -3.62
C ARG A 211 -8.03 1.58 -4.92
N ALA A 212 -7.74 0.59 -5.75
CA ALA A 212 -8.48 0.35 -6.98
C ALA A 212 -9.96 0.03 -6.70
N LEU A 213 -10.23 -0.83 -5.72
CA LEU A 213 -11.59 -1.16 -5.25
C LEU A 213 -12.31 0.05 -4.66
N GLU A 214 -11.59 0.93 -3.96
CA GLU A 214 -12.15 2.20 -3.50
C GLU A 214 -12.59 3.08 -4.68
N PHE A 215 -11.78 3.21 -5.72
CA PHE A 215 -12.16 4.01 -6.90
C PHE A 215 -13.35 3.38 -7.62
N GLY A 216 -13.34 2.04 -7.79
CA GLY A 216 -14.47 1.30 -8.35
C GLY A 216 -15.74 1.49 -7.54
N TRP A 217 -15.66 1.41 -6.21
CA TRP A 217 -16.80 1.68 -5.33
C TRP A 217 -17.34 3.10 -5.51
N ASN A 218 -16.47 4.10 -5.63
CA ASN A 218 -16.91 5.48 -5.83
C ASN A 218 -17.65 5.68 -7.17
N VAL A 219 -17.20 5.03 -8.25
CA VAL A 219 -17.91 5.03 -9.54
C VAL A 219 -19.28 4.38 -9.38
N CYS A 220 -19.33 3.18 -8.80
CA CYS A 220 -20.58 2.44 -8.60
C CYS A 220 -21.57 3.21 -7.70
N GLU A 221 -21.06 3.94 -6.71
CA GLU A 221 -21.87 4.80 -5.86
C GLU A 221 -22.42 6.02 -6.62
N LYS A 222 -21.58 6.67 -7.44
CA LYS A 222 -21.99 7.84 -8.25
C LYS A 222 -23.04 7.49 -9.29
N GLU A 223 -22.99 6.28 -9.85
CA GLU A 223 -23.96 5.81 -10.84
C GLU A 223 -25.25 5.27 -10.22
N GLY A 224 -25.39 5.30 -8.90
CA GLY A 224 -26.57 4.78 -8.22
C GLY A 224 -26.69 3.25 -8.25
N MET A 225 -25.65 2.51 -8.69
CA MET A 225 -25.66 1.05 -8.73
C MET A 225 -25.70 0.40 -7.35
N ILE A 226 -25.23 1.11 -6.32
CA ILE A 226 -25.16 0.58 -4.94
C ILE A 226 -26.43 0.89 -4.15
N TRP A 227 -26.88 2.15 -4.17
CA TRP A 227 -27.99 2.62 -3.32
C TRP A 227 -29.32 2.71 -4.06
N GLY A 228 -29.31 2.56 -5.39
CA GLY A 228 -30.46 2.74 -6.25
C GLY A 228 -30.73 4.21 -6.57
N ILE A 229 -31.60 4.40 -7.57
CA ILE A 229 -32.08 5.71 -8.02
C ILE A 229 -33.54 5.83 -7.59
N LYS A 230 -33.91 6.93 -6.93
CA LYS A 230 -35.30 7.22 -6.56
C LYS A 230 -35.67 8.61 -7.07
N ASN A 231 -36.75 8.71 -7.84
CA ASN A 231 -37.22 9.96 -8.44
C ASN A 231 -36.14 10.68 -9.28
N GLY A 232 -35.36 9.93 -10.06
CA GLY A 232 -34.27 10.49 -10.87
C GLY A 232 -33.05 10.98 -10.07
N LYS A 233 -33.05 10.87 -8.74
CA LYS A 233 -31.91 11.23 -7.88
C LYS A 233 -31.28 9.97 -7.27
N ASN A 234 -29.95 9.97 -7.20
CA ASN A 234 -29.22 8.91 -6.51
C ASN A 234 -29.60 8.91 -5.03
N ARG A 235 -29.91 7.73 -4.50
CA ARG A 235 -30.16 7.59 -3.07
C ARG A 235 -28.86 7.82 -2.31
N GLU A 236 -28.93 8.68 -1.30
CA GLU A 236 -27.78 8.94 -0.45
C GLU A 236 -27.39 7.71 0.38
N ARG A 237 -26.09 7.60 0.64
CA ARG A 237 -25.53 6.57 1.52
C ARG A 237 -26.19 6.65 2.91
N PRO A 238 -26.63 5.52 3.49
CA PRO A 238 -27.13 5.50 4.86
C PRO A 238 -26.11 6.04 5.86
N TRP A 239 -26.55 6.85 6.82
CA TRP A 239 -25.68 7.50 7.81
C TRP A 239 -24.86 6.54 8.70
N TRP A 240 -25.31 5.28 8.82
CA TRP A 240 -24.65 4.23 9.58
C TRP A 240 -23.65 3.43 8.74
N PHE A 241 -23.75 3.46 7.41
CA PHE A 241 -22.89 2.68 6.53
C PHE A 241 -21.55 3.39 6.30
N GLY A 242 -20.44 2.67 6.49
CA GLY A 242 -19.12 3.24 6.25
C GLY A 242 -18.01 2.23 6.41
N SER A 243 -16.77 2.69 6.20
CA SER A 243 -15.57 1.84 6.25
C SER A 243 -15.35 1.14 7.60
N TRP A 244 -15.98 1.61 8.68
CA TRP A 244 -15.94 0.97 9.99
C TRP A 244 -16.53 -0.46 9.97
N MET A 245 -17.48 -0.75 9.06
CA MET A 245 -18.10 -2.08 8.94
C MET A 245 -17.13 -3.17 8.48
N LEU A 246 -15.98 -2.79 7.93
CA LEU A 246 -14.91 -3.75 7.62
C LEU A 246 -14.25 -4.29 8.90
N GLN A 247 -14.34 -3.56 10.02
CA GLN A 247 -13.61 -3.88 11.25
C GLN A 247 -14.11 -5.12 11.98
N PRO A 248 -15.43 -5.37 12.14
CA PRO A 248 -15.90 -6.62 12.71
C PRO A 248 -15.32 -7.86 12.00
N PHE A 249 -15.36 -7.89 10.67
CA PHE A 249 -14.80 -9.01 9.90
C PHE A 249 -13.27 -9.06 9.98
N ALA A 250 -12.60 -7.91 9.91
CA ALA A 250 -11.15 -7.85 9.99
C ALA A 250 -10.63 -8.35 11.34
N PHE A 251 -11.20 -7.87 12.45
CA PHE A 251 -10.79 -8.27 13.79
C PHE A 251 -11.24 -9.69 14.14
N GLY A 252 -12.41 -10.13 13.65
CA GLY A 252 -12.84 -11.53 13.76
C GLY A 252 -11.83 -12.50 13.14
N GLN A 253 -11.42 -12.23 11.90
CA GLN A 253 -10.41 -13.03 11.22
C GLN A 253 -9.05 -12.92 11.90
N LEU A 254 -8.62 -11.71 12.29
CA LEU A 254 -7.30 -11.49 12.88
C LEU A 254 -7.17 -12.18 14.24
N LEU A 255 -8.20 -12.11 15.09
CA LEU A 255 -8.20 -12.81 16.38
C LEU A 255 -8.23 -14.33 16.18
N HIS A 256 -9.03 -14.82 15.24
CA HIS A 256 -9.05 -16.23 14.90
C HIS A 256 -7.69 -16.73 14.40
N ALA A 257 -7.01 -15.95 13.54
CA ALA A 257 -5.66 -16.27 13.09
C ALA A 257 -4.64 -16.20 14.23
N ALA A 258 -4.70 -15.20 15.10
CA ALA A 258 -3.79 -15.07 16.25
C ALA A 258 -3.85 -16.28 17.20
N VAL A 259 -5.04 -16.88 17.38
CA VAL A 259 -5.24 -18.05 18.25
C VAL A 259 -4.89 -19.36 17.54
N PHE A 260 -5.44 -19.63 16.36
CA PHE A 260 -5.32 -20.95 15.72
C PHE A 260 -4.15 -21.08 14.75
N ASP A 261 -3.69 -19.97 14.16
CA ASP A 261 -2.65 -19.95 13.14
C ASP A 261 -1.67 -18.77 13.38
N PRO A 262 -0.91 -18.77 14.51
CA PRO A 262 -0.09 -17.62 14.92
C PRO A 262 0.91 -17.16 13.85
N ASP A 263 1.46 -18.09 13.05
CA ASP A 263 2.40 -17.79 11.96
C ASP A 263 1.79 -16.91 10.85
N CYS A 264 0.45 -16.90 10.73
CA CYS A 264 -0.28 -16.14 9.74
C CYS A 264 -0.72 -14.76 10.26
N PHE A 265 -0.44 -14.44 11.53
CA PHE A 265 -0.83 -13.19 12.16
C PHE A 265 0.28 -12.13 12.02
N PRO A 266 -0.03 -10.85 11.74
CA PRO A 266 0.99 -9.82 11.60
C PRO A 266 1.72 -9.55 12.93
N THR A 267 3.03 -9.80 12.97
CA THR A 267 3.85 -9.74 14.20
C THR A 267 3.85 -8.36 14.85
N SER A 268 4.07 -7.28 14.08
CA SER A 268 4.07 -5.91 14.60
C SER A 268 2.72 -5.50 15.21
N PHE A 269 1.63 -6.03 14.67
CA PHE A 269 0.29 -5.80 15.19
C PHE A 269 0.09 -6.58 16.50
N GLY A 270 0.53 -7.83 16.54
CA GLY A 270 0.48 -8.69 17.72
C GLY A 270 1.30 -8.19 18.89
N ASP A 271 2.57 -7.87 18.68
CA ASP A 271 3.47 -7.38 19.72
C ASP A 271 2.92 -6.13 20.40
N TRP A 272 2.32 -5.23 19.61
CA TRP A 272 1.68 -4.03 20.13
C TRP A 272 0.44 -4.36 20.97
N ILE A 273 -0.42 -5.29 20.54
CA ILE A 273 -1.60 -5.71 21.30
C ILE A 273 -1.18 -6.41 22.60
N PHE A 274 -0.27 -7.38 22.54
CA PHE A 274 0.16 -8.16 23.69
C PHE A 274 0.82 -7.29 24.76
N LYS A 275 1.64 -6.30 24.34
CA LYS A 275 2.24 -5.32 25.25
C LYS A 275 1.19 -4.52 26.05
N HIS A 276 0.03 -4.24 25.45
CA HIS A 276 -1.06 -3.51 26.11
C HIS A 276 -2.14 -4.44 26.68
N SER A 277 -1.87 -5.75 26.79
CA SER A 277 -2.80 -6.78 27.27
C SER A 277 -2.42 -7.40 28.61
N ALA A 278 -1.53 -6.76 29.38
CA ALA A 278 -0.93 -7.32 30.60
C ALA A 278 -1.95 -7.76 31.68
N THR A 279 -3.17 -7.20 31.72
CA THR A 279 -4.21 -7.61 32.67
C THR A 279 -4.78 -9.00 32.36
N TYR A 280 -4.84 -9.38 31.08
CA TYR A 280 -5.33 -10.69 30.63
C TYR A 280 -4.20 -11.66 30.26
N LEU A 281 -3.02 -11.12 29.96
CA LEU A 281 -1.80 -11.86 29.65
C LEU A 281 -0.76 -11.48 30.71
N PRO A 282 -0.86 -12.07 31.92
CA PRO A 282 -0.03 -11.66 33.04
C PRO A 282 1.47 -11.85 32.71
N PRO A 283 2.30 -10.81 32.91
CA PRO A 283 3.73 -10.96 32.78
C PRO A 283 4.26 -11.90 33.86
N ARG A 284 5.47 -12.40 33.66
CA ARG A 284 6.17 -13.21 34.65
C ARG A 284 6.25 -12.46 35.99
N PRO A 285 5.79 -13.04 37.11
CA PRO A 285 5.92 -12.42 38.43
C PRO A 285 7.39 -12.27 38.82
N GLU A 286 7.73 -11.17 39.51
CA GLU A 286 9.11 -10.87 39.94
C GLU A 286 9.69 -11.96 40.85
N ASN A 287 8.85 -12.52 41.72
CA ASN A 287 9.25 -13.55 42.69
C ASN A 287 9.16 -14.99 42.14
N TYR A 288 8.97 -15.18 40.84
CA TYR A 288 8.79 -16.52 40.26
C TYR A 288 10.13 -17.23 40.00
N PRO A 289 10.35 -18.46 40.52
CA PRO A 289 11.63 -19.17 40.43
C PRO A 289 12.20 -19.23 39.01
N THR A 290 13.47 -18.86 38.83
CA THR A 290 14.16 -18.83 37.53
C THR A 290 14.18 -20.20 36.83
N ALA A 291 14.23 -21.27 37.61
CA ALA A 291 14.19 -22.65 37.11
C ALA A 291 12.84 -23.03 36.46
N LEU A 292 11.75 -22.36 36.84
CA LEU A 292 10.41 -22.65 36.30
C LEU A 292 10.12 -21.74 35.09
N LYS A 293 9.52 -22.35 34.06
CA LYS A 293 9.12 -21.66 32.83
C LYS A 293 7.80 -20.93 33.05
N TRP A 294 7.74 -19.66 32.67
CA TRP A 294 6.50 -18.89 32.59
C TRP A 294 6.00 -18.88 31.14
N PRO A 295 4.69 -19.08 30.89
CA PRO A 295 4.17 -19.11 29.53
C PRO A 295 4.25 -17.74 28.85
N ASN A 296 4.74 -17.74 27.61
CA ASN A 296 4.72 -16.53 26.78
C ASN A 296 3.30 -16.25 26.25
N PRO A 297 2.96 -15.00 25.87
CA PRO A 297 1.67 -14.66 25.26
C PRO A 297 1.22 -15.59 24.12
N SER A 298 2.14 -15.96 23.23
CA SER A 298 1.86 -16.90 22.13
C SER A 298 1.48 -18.29 22.62
N GLN A 299 2.17 -18.80 23.64
CA GLN A 299 1.87 -20.08 24.26
C GLN A 299 0.52 -20.07 24.96
N ILE A 300 0.15 -18.95 25.62
CA ILE A 300 -1.18 -18.80 26.22
C ILE A 300 -2.26 -18.91 25.12
N LEU A 301 -2.07 -18.25 23.98
CA LEU A 301 -2.99 -18.32 22.85
C LEU A 301 -3.08 -19.71 22.22
N GLU A 302 -1.95 -20.41 22.07
CA GLU A 302 -1.94 -21.80 21.60
C GLU A 302 -2.74 -22.70 22.54
N ASN A 303 -2.58 -22.54 23.86
CA ASN A 303 -3.36 -23.29 24.84
C ASN A 303 -4.85 -22.93 24.80
N ILE A 304 -5.20 -21.66 24.56
CA ILE A 304 -6.61 -21.25 24.32
C ILE A 304 -7.17 -21.94 23.07
N ALA A 305 -6.36 -22.07 22.01
CA ALA A 305 -6.76 -22.80 20.80
C ALA A 305 -7.03 -24.28 21.09
N GLU A 306 -6.18 -24.93 21.89
CA GLU A 306 -6.38 -26.31 22.32
C GLU A 306 -7.61 -26.44 23.23
N MET A 307 -7.84 -25.52 24.15
CA MET A 307 -9.09 -25.48 24.95
C MET A 307 -10.32 -25.39 24.07
N ALA A 308 -10.29 -24.57 23.01
CA ALA A 308 -11.39 -24.46 22.07
C ALA A 308 -11.61 -25.77 21.29
N ARG A 309 -10.56 -26.53 20.96
CA ARG A 309 -10.67 -27.86 20.33
C ARG A 309 -11.19 -28.93 21.29
N LEU A 310 -10.87 -28.80 22.57
CA LEU A 310 -11.36 -29.68 23.65
C LEU A 310 -12.75 -29.26 24.19
N ASN A 311 -13.49 -28.43 23.46
CA ASN A 311 -14.81 -27.94 23.86
C ASN A 311 -14.82 -27.25 25.24
N TRP A 312 -13.85 -26.36 25.49
CA TRP A 312 -13.78 -25.49 26.66
C TRP A 312 -13.92 -26.22 28.01
N PRO A 313 -12.87 -26.97 28.42
CA PRO A 313 -12.92 -27.78 29.63
C PRO A 313 -13.16 -26.94 30.90
N PRO A 314 -13.80 -27.54 31.93
CA PRO A 314 -13.90 -26.91 33.24
C PRO A 314 -12.51 -26.76 33.88
N ASN A 315 -12.38 -25.76 34.74
CA ASN A 315 -11.24 -25.64 35.63
C ASN A 315 -11.47 -26.53 36.85
N ILE A 316 -10.53 -27.42 37.12
CA ILE A 316 -10.48 -28.17 38.39
C ILE A 316 -9.37 -27.49 39.19
N SER A 317 -9.70 -26.88 40.33
CA SER A 317 -8.68 -26.20 41.15
C SER A 317 -7.78 -27.23 41.83
N PRO A 318 -6.44 -27.19 41.65
CA PRO A 318 -5.53 -28.05 42.39
C PRO A 318 -5.56 -27.77 43.90
N ILE A 319 -5.95 -26.56 44.30
CA ILE A 319 -6.04 -26.13 45.69
C ILE A 319 -7.14 -26.91 46.42
N LEU A 320 -8.29 -27.14 45.75
CA LEU A 320 -9.41 -27.88 46.32
C LEU A 320 -9.31 -29.40 46.07
N PHE A 321 -8.70 -29.81 44.96
CA PHE A 321 -8.64 -31.21 44.53
C PHE A 321 -7.21 -31.65 44.19
N PRO A 322 -6.32 -31.80 45.19
CA PRO A 322 -4.89 -32.08 44.96
C PRO A 322 -4.62 -33.45 44.32
N ASN A 323 -5.50 -34.43 44.52
CA ASN A 323 -5.31 -35.81 44.06
C ASN A 323 -6.00 -36.12 42.71
N LYS A 324 -6.61 -35.11 42.08
CA LYS A 324 -7.34 -35.28 40.82
C LYS A 324 -6.49 -34.79 39.65
N GLU A 325 -6.60 -35.43 38.49
CA GLU A 325 -6.01 -34.89 37.26
C GLU A 325 -6.61 -33.52 36.95
N VAL A 326 -5.78 -32.49 37.04
CA VAL A 326 -6.20 -31.08 36.99
C VAL A 326 -6.27 -30.56 35.55
N LEU A 327 -5.33 -30.98 34.71
CA LEU A 327 -5.12 -30.46 33.36
C LEU A 327 -4.86 -31.62 32.39
N PRO A 328 -5.48 -31.63 31.21
CA PRO A 328 -5.08 -32.50 30.13
C PRO A 328 -3.59 -32.31 29.77
N PRO A 329 -2.86 -33.37 29.36
CA PRO A 329 -1.44 -33.28 29.03
C PRO A 329 -1.12 -32.22 27.97
N SER A 330 -2.03 -31.98 27.02
CA SER A 330 -1.88 -30.95 25.97
C SER A 330 -1.89 -29.52 26.50
N LEU A 331 -2.41 -29.28 27.71
CA LEU A 331 -2.55 -27.96 28.35
C LEU A 331 -1.54 -27.72 29.48
N ALA A 332 -0.51 -28.58 29.61
CA ALA A 332 0.50 -28.43 30.65
C ALA A 332 1.25 -27.09 30.60
N GLY A 333 1.31 -26.44 29.43
CA GLY A 333 1.99 -25.14 29.25
C GLY A 333 1.38 -24.00 30.06
N VAL A 334 0.08 -24.05 30.37
CA VAL A 334 -0.62 -23.05 31.20
C VAL A 334 -0.74 -23.45 32.66
N SER A 335 -0.13 -24.57 33.06
CA SER A 335 -0.17 -25.04 34.44
C SER A 335 0.22 -23.98 35.49
N PRO A 336 1.24 -23.12 35.28
CA PRO A 336 1.59 -22.08 36.25
C PRO A 336 0.47 -21.07 36.51
N LEU A 337 -0.39 -20.83 35.51
CA LEU A 337 -1.49 -19.87 35.61
C LEU A 337 -2.71 -20.53 36.27
N SER A 338 -3.12 -21.70 35.78
CA SER A 338 -4.29 -22.39 36.31
C SER A 338 -4.07 -22.93 37.72
N SER A 339 -2.83 -23.23 38.13
CA SER A 339 -2.55 -23.73 39.48
C SER A 339 -2.66 -22.66 40.55
N GLN A 340 -2.41 -21.41 40.19
CA GLN A 340 -2.55 -20.24 41.07
C GLN A 340 -3.96 -19.63 40.99
N ALA A 341 -4.84 -20.19 40.14
CA ALA A 341 -6.15 -19.62 39.90
C ALA A 341 -7.06 -19.76 41.11
N HIS A 342 -7.84 -18.69 41.37
CA HIS A 342 -8.80 -18.66 42.46
C HIS A 342 -9.82 -19.82 42.34
N PRO A 343 -10.11 -20.58 43.42
CA PRO A 343 -10.95 -21.77 43.32
C PRO A 343 -12.39 -21.56 42.83
N LEU A 344 -12.90 -20.32 42.96
CA LEU A 344 -14.23 -19.94 42.44
C LEU A 344 -14.29 -19.85 40.90
N ILE A 345 -13.16 -19.89 40.20
CA ILE A 345 -13.13 -19.86 38.74
C ILE A 345 -13.45 -21.25 38.19
N THR A 346 -14.58 -21.38 37.50
CA THR A 346 -15.12 -22.66 37.01
C THR A 346 -14.66 -23.05 35.61
N SER A 347 -14.25 -22.09 34.78
CA SER A 347 -13.82 -22.33 33.39
C SER A 347 -12.30 -22.18 33.26
N LEU A 348 -11.66 -23.12 32.55
CA LEU A 348 -10.20 -23.13 32.43
C LEU A 348 -9.65 -21.89 31.71
N SER A 349 -10.36 -21.37 30.71
CA SER A 349 -9.95 -20.16 29.99
C SER A 349 -9.86 -18.94 30.91
N CYS A 350 -10.85 -18.74 31.79
CA CYS A 350 -10.82 -17.67 32.79
C CYS A 350 -9.69 -17.86 33.80
N ALA A 351 -9.42 -19.11 34.21
CA ALA A 351 -8.32 -19.43 35.10
C ALA A 351 -6.95 -19.09 34.48
N THR A 352 -6.82 -19.19 33.16
CA THR A 352 -5.59 -18.78 32.47
C THR A 352 -5.49 -17.29 32.21
N LEU A 353 -6.61 -16.60 31.96
CA LEU A 353 -6.61 -15.19 31.57
C LEU A 353 -6.57 -14.24 32.77
N HIS A 354 -7.20 -14.60 33.89
CA HIS A 354 -7.24 -13.76 35.09
C HIS A 354 -7.22 -14.63 36.36
N PRO A 355 -6.12 -15.36 36.63
CA PRO A 355 -6.06 -16.33 37.73
C PRO A 355 -6.36 -15.73 39.11
N THR A 356 -6.01 -14.46 39.34
CA THR A 356 -6.15 -13.80 40.64
C THR A 356 -7.57 -13.33 40.97
N ASP A 357 -8.35 -12.98 39.94
CA ASP A 357 -9.67 -12.35 40.11
C ASP A 357 -10.78 -13.32 39.69
N PRO A 358 -11.73 -13.68 40.58
CA PRO A 358 -12.83 -14.57 40.19
C PRO A 358 -13.89 -13.87 39.31
N SER A 359 -13.97 -12.54 39.34
CA SER A 359 -14.98 -11.77 38.60
C SER A 359 -14.44 -11.27 37.26
N CYS A 360 -15.01 -11.78 36.16
CA CYS A 360 -14.67 -11.36 34.80
C CYS A 360 -14.96 -9.86 34.57
N LEU A 361 -16.05 -9.33 35.14
CA LEU A 361 -16.41 -7.91 35.01
C LEU A 361 -15.41 -7.00 35.72
N ARG A 362 -14.93 -7.41 36.89
CA ARG A 362 -13.90 -6.65 37.62
C ARG A 362 -12.62 -6.59 36.81
N THR A 363 -12.14 -7.72 36.29
CA THR A 363 -10.96 -7.77 35.42
C THR A 363 -11.13 -6.88 34.18
N TYR A 364 -12.31 -6.90 33.56
CA TYR A 364 -12.62 -6.02 32.42
C TYR A 364 -12.51 -4.54 32.78
N LEU A 365 -13.08 -4.10 33.90
CA LEU A 365 -12.99 -2.71 34.35
C LEU A 365 -11.56 -2.32 34.73
N THR A 366 -10.83 -3.20 35.42
CA THR A 366 -9.41 -3.00 35.75
C THR A 366 -8.56 -2.84 34.49
N PHE A 367 -8.83 -3.64 33.45
CA PHE A 367 -8.16 -3.49 32.16
C PHE A 367 -8.42 -2.11 31.55
N TRP A 368 -9.68 -1.64 31.56
CA TRP A 368 -10.00 -0.30 31.06
C TRP A 368 -9.27 0.80 31.82
N LEU A 369 -9.27 0.74 33.15
CA LEU A 369 -8.63 1.74 34.01
C LEU A 369 -7.10 1.82 33.78
N ASN A 370 -6.45 0.68 33.54
CA ASN A 370 -5.00 0.63 33.37
C ASN A 370 -4.55 0.90 31.92
N SER A 371 -5.30 0.38 30.94
CA SER A 371 -4.91 0.42 29.53
C SER A 371 -5.32 1.73 28.85
N PHE A 372 -6.44 2.34 29.24
CA PHE A 372 -6.94 3.57 28.60
C PHE A 372 -5.99 4.78 28.73
N PRO A 373 -5.42 5.10 29.92
CA PRO A 373 -4.47 6.20 30.05
C PRO A 373 -3.19 5.97 29.25
N THR A 374 -2.68 4.74 29.28
CA THR A 374 -1.48 4.34 28.53
C THR A 374 -1.69 4.49 27.02
N MET A 375 -2.84 4.02 26.52
CA MET A 375 -3.24 4.14 25.12
C MET A 375 -3.40 5.61 24.70
N THR A 376 -3.97 6.43 25.57
CA THR A 376 -4.12 7.87 25.36
C THR A 376 -2.78 8.59 25.26
N ARG A 377 -1.82 8.27 26.14
CA ARG A 377 -0.46 8.81 26.04
C ARG A 377 0.21 8.41 24.72
N PHE A 378 0.07 7.15 24.31
CA PHE A 378 0.63 6.67 23.04
C PHE A 378 0.07 7.44 21.84
N PHE A 379 -1.26 7.53 21.70
CA PHE A 379 -1.87 8.23 20.58
C PHE A 379 -1.65 9.74 20.63
N LEU A 380 -1.56 10.34 21.83
CA LEU A 380 -1.22 11.75 21.96
C LEU A 380 0.17 12.04 21.38
N ILE A 381 1.18 11.23 21.69
CA ILE A 381 2.54 11.39 21.15
C ILE A 381 2.56 11.13 19.63
N PHE A 382 1.86 10.09 19.19
CA PHE A 382 1.82 9.74 17.77
C PHE A 382 1.17 10.83 16.92
N TYR A 383 0.00 11.34 17.35
CA TYR A 383 -0.68 12.40 16.63
C TYR A 383 0.01 13.73 16.78
N SER A 384 0.60 14.06 17.94
CA SER A 384 1.36 15.31 18.10
C SER A 384 2.48 15.38 17.07
N ALA A 385 3.24 14.29 16.89
CA ALA A 385 4.28 14.21 15.86
C ALA A 385 3.72 14.38 14.44
N LEU A 386 2.58 13.77 14.12
CA LEU A 386 2.01 13.80 12.76
C LEU A 386 1.26 15.08 12.42
N THR A 387 0.68 15.80 13.39
CA THR A 387 -0.09 17.01 13.13
C THR A 387 0.67 18.29 13.43
N ILE A 388 1.46 18.32 14.51
CA ILE A 388 2.15 19.54 14.94
C ILE A 388 3.37 19.81 14.05
N VAL A 389 4.13 18.78 13.68
CA VAL A 389 5.35 18.94 12.88
C VAL A 389 5.07 19.50 11.46
N PRO A 390 4.12 18.94 10.66
CA PRO A 390 3.88 19.44 9.31
C PRO A 390 2.90 20.62 9.25
N LYS A 391 2.04 20.84 10.26
CA LYS A 391 1.01 21.89 10.25
C LYS A 391 1.17 22.90 11.41
N PHE A 392 2.40 23.18 11.81
CA PHE A 392 2.69 24.12 12.90
C PHE A 392 2.06 25.51 12.68
N ARG A 393 1.99 25.97 11.43
CA ARG A 393 1.31 27.24 11.07
C ARG A 393 -0.17 27.25 11.46
N ASN A 394 -0.89 26.14 11.29
CA ASN A 394 -2.29 26.07 11.67
C ASN A 394 -2.47 26.04 13.19
N LEU A 395 -1.52 25.44 13.92
CA LEU A 395 -1.50 25.50 15.39
C LEU A 395 -1.29 26.94 15.88
N TYR A 396 -0.46 27.71 15.18
CA TYR A 396 -0.22 29.12 15.50
C TYR A 396 -1.45 30.00 15.25
N HIS A 397 -2.12 29.85 14.11
CA HIS A 397 -3.29 30.67 13.78
C HIS A 397 -4.57 30.24 14.50
N PHE A 398 -4.74 28.94 14.77
CA PHE A 398 -5.96 28.39 15.38
C PHE A 398 -5.61 27.35 16.45
N PRO A 399 -5.05 27.77 17.60
CA PRO A 399 -4.55 26.85 18.61
C PRO A 399 -5.67 26.03 19.26
N PHE A 400 -6.76 26.67 19.70
CA PHE A 400 -7.81 26.01 20.46
C PHE A 400 -8.55 24.94 19.64
N SER A 401 -8.97 25.27 18.41
CA SER A 401 -9.69 24.31 17.56
C SER A 401 -8.80 23.14 17.13
N THR A 402 -7.51 23.39 16.88
CA THR A 402 -6.53 22.35 16.54
C THR A 402 -6.31 21.39 17.73
N ILE A 403 -6.13 21.94 18.93
CA ILE A 403 -5.95 21.15 20.16
C ILE A 403 -7.22 20.36 20.48
N GLN A 404 -8.39 20.99 20.44
CA GLN A 404 -9.67 20.32 20.71
C GLN A 404 -9.91 19.16 19.73
N ARG A 405 -9.65 19.39 18.44
CA ARG A 405 -9.78 18.34 17.41
C ARG A 405 -8.80 17.20 17.65
N MET A 406 -7.55 17.53 18.00
CA MET A 406 -6.52 16.54 18.31
C MET A 406 -6.91 15.71 19.54
N ILE A 407 -7.27 16.35 20.65
CA ILE A 407 -7.70 15.66 21.88
C ILE A 407 -8.92 14.78 21.60
N SER A 408 -9.92 15.29 20.89
CA SER A 408 -11.11 14.52 20.52
C SER A 408 -10.74 13.28 19.68
N GLN A 409 -9.82 13.42 18.73
CA GLN A 409 -9.36 12.31 17.90
C GLN A 409 -8.54 11.29 18.71
N VAL A 410 -7.65 11.75 19.58
CA VAL A 410 -6.85 10.90 20.48
C VAL A 410 -7.77 10.10 21.40
N LEU A 411 -8.73 10.75 22.08
CA LEU A 411 -9.67 10.08 22.98
C LEU A 411 -10.53 9.03 22.27
N ARG A 412 -11.03 9.34 21.07
CA ARG A 412 -11.80 8.38 20.28
C ARG A 412 -10.97 7.18 19.86
N LEU A 413 -9.74 7.40 19.41
CA LEU A 413 -8.85 6.32 18.99
C LEU A 413 -8.38 5.46 20.17
N SER A 414 -8.11 6.06 21.33
CA SER A 414 -7.87 5.34 22.59
C SER A 414 -9.07 4.49 22.97
N THR A 415 -10.27 5.06 22.93
CA THR A 415 -11.51 4.34 23.23
C THR A 415 -11.70 3.17 22.27
N PHE A 416 -11.48 3.40 20.97
CA PHE A 416 -11.52 2.35 19.95
C PHE A 416 -10.54 1.22 20.23
N ALA A 417 -9.26 1.55 20.48
CA ALA A 417 -8.22 0.55 20.71
C ALA A 417 -8.41 -0.22 22.02
N THR A 418 -8.62 0.49 23.14
CA THR A 418 -8.86 -0.13 24.45
C THR A 418 -10.16 -0.94 24.45
N GLY A 419 -11.22 -0.43 23.83
CA GLY A 419 -12.49 -1.12 23.68
C GLY A 419 -12.37 -2.39 22.83
N ALA A 420 -11.69 -2.32 21.69
CA ALA A 420 -11.47 -3.48 20.84
C ALA A 420 -10.64 -4.56 21.56
N ILE A 421 -9.50 -4.20 22.16
CA ILE A 421 -8.64 -5.17 22.86
C ILE A 421 -9.37 -5.77 24.07
N SER A 422 -10.01 -4.94 24.90
CA SER A 422 -10.75 -5.43 26.07
C SER A 422 -11.87 -6.38 25.68
N THR A 423 -12.60 -6.08 24.61
CA THR A 423 -13.72 -6.92 24.14
C THR A 423 -13.21 -8.21 23.53
N ALA A 424 -12.08 -8.20 22.82
CA ALA A 424 -11.46 -9.40 22.30
C ALA A 424 -11.17 -10.41 23.42
N TRP A 425 -10.57 -9.96 24.54
CA TRP A 425 -10.29 -10.84 25.68
C TRP A 425 -11.54 -11.17 26.51
N ALA A 426 -12.35 -10.18 26.86
CA ALA A 426 -13.54 -10.37 27.67
C ALA A 426 -14.60 -11.25 27.00
N SER A 427 -14.65 -11.24 25.66
CA SER A 427 -15.55 -12.11 24.90
C SER A 427 -15.28 -13.60 25.16
N LEU A 428 -14.02 -13.98 25.40
CA LEU A 428 -13.66 -15.36 25.74
C LEU A 428 -14.35 -15.79 27.04
N CYS A 429 -14.33 -14.93 28.06
CA CYS A 429 -14.99 -15.18 29.33
C CYS A 429 -16.53 -15.10 29.19
N PHE A 430 -17.04 -14.12 28.45
CA PHE A 430 -18.48 -13.94 28.20
C PHE A 430 -19.11 -15.18 27.56
N PHE A 431 -18.46 -15.75 26.53
CA PHE A 431 -18.97 -16.95 25.88
C PHE A 431 -18.91 -18.20 26.77
N GLN A 432 -18.01 -18.26 27.76
CA GLN A 432 -18.06 -19.37 28.73
C GLN A 432 -19.27 -19.30 29.66
N GLN A 433 -19.71 -18.08 30.00
CA GLN A 433 -20.85 -17.90 30.89
C GLN A 433 -22.19 -18.11 30.15
N TYR A 434 -22.28 -17.68 28.89
CA TYR A 434 -23.55 -17.65 28.16
C TYR A 434 -23.76 -18.83 27.19
N LEU A 435 -22.70 -19.41 26.61
CA LEU A 435 -22.83 -20.47 25.61
C LEU A 435 -22.41 -21.84 26.18
N PRO A 436 -23.22 -22.90 25.99
CA PRO A 436 -22.84 -24.26 26.37
C PRO A 436 -21.57 -24.70 25.66
N ARG A 437 -20.68 -25.42 26.35
CA ARG A 437 -19.31 -25.80 25.92
C ARG A 437 -19.14 -26.25 24.46
N HIS A 438 -20.09 -27.00 23.91
CA HIS A 438 -20.04 -27.54 22.55
C HIS A 438 -20.47 -26.54 21.46
N VAL A 439 -21.25 -25.50 21.82
CA VAL A 439 -21.77 -24.53 20.86
C VAL A 439 -20.65 -23.62 20.40
N LEU A 440 -20.38 -23.63 19.08
CA LEU A 440 -19.42 -22.73 18.43
C LEU A 440 -18.01 -22.79 19.03
N ALA A 441 -17.55 -23.97 19.47
CA ALA A 441 -16.34 -24.11 20.27
C ALA A 441 -15.12 -23.33 19.71
N THR A 442 -14.83 -23.47 18.42
CA THR A 442 -13.75 -22.72 17.74
C THR A 442 -14.21 -21.35 17.22
N GLN A 443 -15.48 -21.22 16.81
CA GLN A 443 -16.02 -20.01 16.19
C GLN A 443 -16.24 -18.85 17.19
N ARG A 444 -16.30 -19.13 18.50
CA ARG A 444 -16.31 -18.10 19.56
C ARG A 444 -15.18 -17.10 19.44
N ILE A 445 -14.00 -17.55 19.04
CA ILE A 445 -12.83 -16.68 18.86
C ILE A 445 -13.10 -15.65 17.74
N PHE A 446 -13.67 -16.11 16.62
CA PHE A 446 -14.04 -15.22 15.52
C PHE A 446 -15.12 -14.22 15.95
N LEU A 447 -16.15 -14.68 16.66
CA LEU A 447 -17.20 -13.81 17.19
C LEU A 447 -16.66 -12.78 18.18
N GLY A 448 -15.70 -13.17 19.02
CA GLY A 448 -15.03 -12.26 19.95
C GLY A 448 -14.32 -11.11 19.23
N GLY A 449 -13.59 -11.44 18.16
CA GLY A 449 -12.96 -10.44 17.31
C GLY A 449 -13.98 -9.61 16.52
N PHE A 450 -15.11 -10.19 16.13
CA PHE A 450 -16.21 -9.48 15.49
C PHE A 450 -16.78 -8.38 16.40
N PHE A 451 -17.11 -8.72 17.65
CA PHE A 451 -17.57 -7.74 18.63
C PHE A 451 -16.50 -6.71 18.97
N ALA A 452 -15.22 -7.12 19.06
CA ALA A 452 -14.12 -6.17 19.20
C ALA A 452 -14.06 -5.15 18.05
N GLY A 453 -14.32 -5.58 16.81
CA GLY A 453 -14.36 -4.70 15.65
C GLY A 453 -15.53 -3.73 15.64
N MET A 454 -16.61 -3.97 16.39
CA MET A 454 -17.73 -3.03 16.49
C MET A 454 -17.35 -1.71 17.16
N TRP A 455 -16.30 -1.69 17.99
CA TRP A 455 -15.75 -0.46 18.58
C TRP A 455 -15.31 0.57 17.52
N ALA A 456 -15.08 0.13 16.28
CA ALA A 456 -14.80 1.02 15.15
C ALA A 456 -15.90 2.06 14.92
N TRP A 457 -17.11 1.82 15.42
CA TRP A 457 -18.20 2.79 15.42
C TRP A 457 -17.80 4.13 16.07
N VAL A 458 -16.99 4.10 17.14
CA VAL A 458 -16.54 5.31 17.86
C VAL A 458 -15.77 6.26 16.94
N GLU A 459 -14.95 5.69 16.04
CA GLU A 459 -14.07 6.43 15.14
C GLU A 459 -14.57 6.40 13.67
N ARG A 460 -15.86 6.10 13.46
CA ARG A 460 -16.46 5.88 12.13
C ARG A 460 -16.28 7.02 11.13
N ARG A 461 -16.14 8.26 11.62
CA ARG A 461 -16.04 9.47 10.78
C ARG A 461 -14.60 9.77 10.31
N HIS A 462 -13.58 9.46 11.12
CA HIS A 462 -12.20 9.88 10.85
C HIS A 462 -11.18 8.72 10.81
N GLY A 463 -11.57 7.50 11.20
CA GLY A 463 -10.70 6.32 11.27
C GLY A 463 -10.47 5.56 9.96
N ARG A 464 -10.87 6.11 8.82
CA ARG A 464 -10.87 5.38 7.54
C ARG A 464 -9.52 4.75 7.20
N SER A 465 -8.42 5.49 7.41
CA SER A 465 -7.06 4.99 7.13
C SER A 465 -6.68 3.81 8.02
N VAL A 466 -7.03 3.86 9.30
CA VAL A 466 -6.83 2.77 10.28
C VAL A 466 -7.67 1.56 9.89
N PHE A 467 -8.93 1.77 9.49
CA PHE A 467 -9.81 0.67 9.10
C PHE A 467 -9.34 -0.05 7.83
N LEU A 468 -8.86 0.71 6.85
CA LEU A 468 -8.27 0.12 5.65
C LEU A 468 -6.95 -0.59 5.96
N TYR A 469 -6.17 -0.11 6.94
CA TYR A 469 -4.95 -0.78 7.37
C TYR A 469 -5.22 -2.15 7.99
N SER A 470 -6.12 -2.22 8.97
CA SER A 470 -6.50 -3.49 9.61
C SER A 470 -7.20 -4.43 8.64
N ALA A 471 -8.04 -3.93 7.73
CA ALA A 471 -8.65 -4.74 6.68
C ALA A 471 -7.61 -5.36 5.73
N ARG A 472 -6.60 -4.58 5.33
CA ARG A 472 -5.48 -5.10 4.51
C ARG A 472 -4.67 -6.16 5.26
N ALA A 473 -4.38 -5.92 6.53
CA ALA A 473 -3.68 -6.88 7.39
C ALA A 473 -4.49 -8.17 7.56
N SER A 474 -5.81 -8.06 7.70
CA SER A 474 -6.72 -9.20 7.78
C SER A 474 -6.78 -10.00 6.48
N VAL A 475 -6.83 -9.35 5.32
CA VAL A 475 -6.81 -10.04 4.01
C VAL A 475 -5.49 -10.78 3.81
N ASP A 476 -4.35 -10.17 4.15
CA ASP A 476 -3.04 -10.84 4.10
C ASP A 476 -3.01 -12.06 5.02
N SER A 477 -3.50 -11.92 6.25
CA SER A 477 -3.60 -13.01 7.22
C SER A 477 -4.53 -14.13 6.73
N LEU A 478 -5.70 -13.78 6.20
CA LEU A 478 -6.67 -14.74 5.68
C LEU A 478 -6.10 -15.54 4.51
N TRP A 479 -5.41 -14.87 3.59
CA TRP A 479 -4.71 -15.51 2.47
C TRP A 479 -3.71 -16.57 2.96
N LYS A 480 -2.87 -16.20 3.94
CA LYS A 480 -1.88 -17.10 4.55
C LYS A 480 -2.53 -18.29 5.25
N VAL A 481 -3.61 -18.05 6.01
CA VAL A 481 -4.40 -19.11 6.66
C VAL A 481 -4.99 -20.06 5.62
N GLY A 482 -5.60 -19.56 4.55
CA GLY A 482 -6.18 -20.41 3.52
C GLY A 482 -5.15 -21.22 2.73
N VAL A 483 -3.92 -20.71 2.56
CA VAL A 483 -2.81 -21.51 2.02
C VAL A 483 -2.41 -22.62 3.00
N LYS A 484 -2.24 -22.29 4.29
CA LYS A 484 -1.87 -23.26 5.34
C LYS A 484 -2.90 -24.37 5.50
N ARG A 485 -4.19 -24.01 5.50
CA ARG A 485 -5.34 -24.93 5.60
C ARG A 485 -5.75 -25.57 4.28
N ARG A 486 -5.01 -25.30 3.19
CA ARG A 486 -5.26 -25.84 1.84
C ARG A 486 -6.64 -25.50 1.25
N TRP A 487 -7.23 -24.38 1.64
CA TRP A 487 -8.45 -23.84 1.01
C TRP A 487 -8.19 -23.39 -0.43
N TRP A 488 -6.98 -22.89 -0.69
CA TRP A 488 -6.52 -22.53 -2.03
C TRP A 488 -5.04 -22.87 -2.21
N LYS A 489 -4.65 -23.09 -3.47
CA LYS A 489 -3.26 -23.37 -3.83
C LYS A 489 -2.47 -22.07 -3.92
N ALA A 490 -1.28 -22.03 -3.31
CA ALA A 490 -0.38 -20.90 -3.43
C ALA A 490 0.07 -20.71 -4.89
N MET A 491 -0.35 -19.60 -5.50
CA MET A 491 0.06 -19.25 -6.87
C MET A 491 1.40 -18.51 -6.84
N LYS A 492 2.40 -19.03 -7.57
CA LYS A 492 3.68 -18.33 -7.75
C LYS A 492 3.44 -17.01 -8.46
N GLY A 493 3.77 -15.89 -7.80
CA GLY A 493 3.58 -14.55 -8.36
C GLY A 493 2.12 -14.06 -8.39
N GLY A 494 1.22 -14.66 -7.61
CA GLY A 494 -0.17 -14.18 -7.52
C GLY A 494 -0.29 -12.72 -7.08
N ASP A 495 0.66 -12.24 -6.27
CA ASP A 495 0.74 -10.84 -5.84
C ASP A 495 1.01 -9.86 -6.99
N VAL A 496 1.73 -10.30 -8.03
CA VAL A 496 1.94 -9.51 -9.25
C VAL A 496 0.64 -9.39 -10.05
N TRP A 497 -0.13 -10.48 -10.15
CA TRP A 497 -1.44 -10.46 -10.81
C TRP A 497 -2.45 -9.58 -10.07
N VAL A 498 -2.46 -9.61 -8.74
CA VAL A 498 -3.25 -8.69 -7.91
C VAL A 498 -2.86 -7.24 -8.22
N PHE A 499 -1.57 -6.94 -8.35
CA PHE A 499 -1.12 -5.61 -8.72
C PHE A 499 -1.53 -5.19 -10.15
N VAL A 500 -1.41 -6.10 -11.13
CA VAL A 500 -1.89 -5.86 -12.51
C VAL A 500 -3.38 -5.56 -12.54
N LEU A 501 -4.19 -6.36 -11.84
CA LEU A 501 -5.63 -6.15 -11.72
C LEU A 501 -5.95 -4.80 -11.03
N ALA A 502 -5.16 -4.41 -10.01
CA ALA A 502 -5.31 -3.11 -9.37
C ALA A 502 -5.03 -1.94 -10.33
N LEU A 503 -3.99 -2.05 -11.16
CA LEU A 503 -3.69 -1.06 -12.21
C LEU A 503 -4.79 -1.02 -13.28
N MET A 504 -5.32 -2.18 -13.66
CA MET A 504 -6.42 -2.30 -14.61
C MET A 504 -7.66 -1.58 -14.10
N ILE A 505 -8.13 -1.91 -12.90
CA ILE A 505 -9.32 -1.29 -12.29
C ILE A 505 -9.11 0.23 -12.14
N SER A 506 -7.95 0.65 -11.64
CA SER A 506 -7.64 2.08 -11.48
C SER A 506 -7.62 2.83 -12.82
N GLY A 507 -7.07 2.20 -13.86
CA GLY A 507 -7.03 2.75 -15.20
C GLY A 507 -8.41 2.86 -15.83
N VAL A 508 -9.25 1.82 -15.72
CA VAL A 508 -10.62 1.78 -16.22
C VAL A 508 -11.50 2.82 -15.50
N VAL A 509 -11.38 2.93 -14.18
CA VAL A 509 -12.11 3.94 -13.40
C VAL A 509 -11.72 5.34 -13.85
N TYR A 510 -10.43 5.61 -14.05
CA TYR A 510 -9.99 6.92 -14.53
C TYR A 510 -10.50 7.23 -15.95
N GLU A 511 -10.54 6.26 -16.87
CA GLU A 511 -11.15 6.49 -18.20
C GLU A 511 -12.65 6.72 -18.15
N ARG A 512 -13.34 6.08 -17.20
CA ARG A 512 -14.80 6.20 -17.08
C ARG A 512 -15.22 7.49 -16.40
N ASP A 513 -14.60 7.79 -15.27
CA ASP A 513 -14.85 9.00 -14.49
C ASP A 513 -13.63 9.31 -13.61
N ALA A 514 -12.78 10.22 -14.07
CA ALA A 514 -11.63 10.68 -13.29
C ALA A 514 -12.05 11.31 -11.95
N ARG A 515 -13.26 11.88 -11.83
CA ARG A 515 -13.77 12.51 -10.60
C ARG A 515 -14.07 11.49 -9.50
N ALA A 516 -14.31 10.23 -9.85
CA ALA A 516 -14.50 9.15 -8.87
C ALA A 516 -13.27 8.94 -7.97
N ILE A 517 -12.10 9.36 -8.43
CA ILE A 517 -10.89 9.45 -7.62
C ILE A 517 -10.91 10.80 -6.89
N ARG A 518 -11.44 10.79 -5.67
CA ARG A 518 -11.62 12.00 -4.84
C ARG A 518 -10.31 12.72 -4.52
N GLU A 519 -9.19 12.02 -4.50
CA GLU A 519 -7.89 12.57 -4.13
C GLU A 519 -7.16 13.15 -5.36
N GLY A 520 -7.05 14.48 -5.44
CA GLY A 520 -6.43 15.16 -6.58
C GLY A 520 -4.96 14.79 -6.81
N GLN A 521 -4.19 14.46 -5.77
CA GLN A 521 -2.81 13.95 -5.93
C GLN A 521 -2.77 12.62 -6.68
N TRP A 522 -3.82 11.82 -6.50
CA TRP A 522 -3.93 10.50 -7.11
C TRP A 522 -4.42 10.58 -8.55
N ARG A 523 -5.34 11.50 -8.86
CA ARG A 523 -5.69 11.86 -10.25
C ARG A 523 -4.47 12.33 -11.02
N LYS A 524 -3.73 13.29 -10.47
CA LYS A 524 -2.46 13.80 -11.04
C LYS A 524 -1.43 12.68 -11.22
N GLY A 525 -1.35 11.76 -10.26
CA GLY A 525 -0.49 10.58 -10.33
C GLY A 525 -0.83 9.64 -11.49
N ILE A 526 -2.10 9.37 -11.74
CA ILE A 526 -2.55 8.51 -12.86
C ILE A 526 -2.35 9.21 -14.21
N SER A 527 -2.70 10.49 -14.33
CA SER A 527 -2.39 11.31 -15.51
C SER A 527 -0.88 11.29 -15.81
N TRP A 528 -0.05 11.42 -14.76
CA TRP A 528 1.39 11.33 -14.92
C TRP A 528 1.86 9.92 -15.30
N LEU A 529 1.25 8.86 -14.76
CA LEU A 529 1.54 7.48 -15.15
C LEU A 529 1.26 7.25 -16.64
N ARG A 530 0.16 7.80 -17.18
CA ARG A 530 -0.21 7.78 -18.61
C ARG A 530 0.70 8.63 -19.50
N GLY A 531 1.45 9.56 -18.91
CA GLY A 531 2.35 10.46 -19.65
C GLY A 531 1.68 11.74 -20.16
N GLU A 532 0.49 12.06 -19.66
CA GLU A 532 -0.26 13.32 -19.93
C GLU A 532 0.26 14.49 -19.09
N GLY A 533 1.15 14.23 -18.14
CA GLY A 533 1.76 15.22 -17.26
C GLY A 533 1.10 15.26 -15.88
N TRP A 534 1.62 16.11 -15.00
CA TRP A 534 1.11 16.27 -13.63
C TRP A 534 -0.06 17.26 -13.61
N LYS A 535 -1.16 16.89 -14.27
CA LYS A 535 -2.37 17.70 -14.45
C LYS A 535 -3.59 16.96 -13.93
N ASP A 536 -4.63 17.73 -13.58
CA ASP A 536 -5.90 17.20 -13.09
C ASP A 536 -7.00 17.51 -14.09
N TRP A 537 -7.12 16.66 -15.11
CA TRP A 537 -8.08 16.84 -16.21
C TRP A 537 -9.54 16.87 -15.73
N ALA A 538 -9.84 16.26 -14.59
CA ALA A 538 -11.18 16.19 -14.03
C ALA A 538 -11.74 17.54 -13.52
N MET A 539 -10.87 18.54 -13.29
CA MET A 539 -11.24 19.88 -12.81
C MET A 539 -11.12 20.94 -13.92
N GLU A 540 -10.35 20.68 -14.99
CA GLU A 540 -10.25 21.60 -16.15
C GLU A 540 -11.55 21.57 -16.96
N GLU A 541 -12.23 20.43 -17.08
CA GLU A 541 -13.55 20.33 -17.71
C GLU A 541 -14.61 21.24 -17.03
N ASP A 542 -14.60 21.34 -15.70
CA ASP A 542 -15.54 22.22 -14.97
C ASP A 542 -15.25 23.71 -15.23
N GLY A 543 -13.98 24.11 -15.34
CA GLY A 543 -13.63 25.50 -15.66
C GLY A 543 -14.00 25.89 -17.10
N GLU A 544 -13.89 24.96 -18.05
CA GLU A 544 -14.32 25.18 -19.43
C GLU A 544 -15.85 25.13 -19.59
N GLU A 545 -16.55 24.33 -18.77
CA GLU A 545 -18.03 24.31 -18.70
C GLU A 545 -18.58 25.57 -18.02
N GLU A 546 -17.99 26.01 -16.90
CA GLU A 546 -18.34 27.27 -16.22
C GLU A 546 -18.09 28.49 -17.12
N GLU A 547 -16.94 28.56 -17.83
CA GLU A 547 -16.66 29.63 -18.79
C GLU A 547 -17.62 29.64 -20.00
N LYS A 548 -18.16 28.47 -20.40
CA LYS A 548 -19.18 28.38 -21.46
C LYS A 548 -20.55 28.81 -20.96
N GLU A 549 -20.95 28.39 -19.76
CA GLU A 549 -22.20 28.83 -19.13
C GLU A 549 -22.21 30.33 -18.82
N GLU A 550 -21.04 30.94 -18.52
CA GLU A 550 -20.93 32.39 -18.38
C GLU A 550 -21.06 33.11 -19.73
N ARG A 551 -20.46 32.58 -20.81
CA ARG A 551 -20.61 33.16 -22.16
C ARG A 551 -22.04 33.05 -22.72
N GLU A 552 -22.75 31.96 -22.43
CA GLU A 552 -24.15 31.80 -22.85
C GLU A 552 -25.14 32.64 -22.03
N LYS A 553 -24.72 33.27 -20.92
CA LYS A 553 -25.53 34.22 -20.16
C LYS A 553 -25.30 35.68 -20.55
N ASP A 554 -24.18 35.95 -21.24
CA ASP A 554 -23.79 37.28 -21.72
C ASP A 554 -24.18 37.53 -23.19
N ASP A 555 -24.64 36.50 -23.92
CA ASP A 555 -25.31 36.55 -25.23
C ASP A 555 -26.85 36.45 -25.07
#